data_AF-A0AAV3PCI4-F1
#
_entry.id   AF-A0AAV3PCI4-F1
#
_cell.length_a   1.000
_cell.length_b   1.000
_cell.length_c   1.000
_cell.angle_alpha   90.00
_cell.angle_beta   90.00
_cell.angle_gamma   90.00
#
_symmetry.space_group_name_H-M   'P 1'
#
loop_
_entity.id
_entity.type
_entity.pdbx_description
1 polymer ?
#
loop_
_entity_poly.entity_id
_entity_poly.type
_entity_poly.pdbx_seq_one_letter_code
_entity_poly.pdbx_strand_id
1 'polypeptide(L)'
;MLADDNCLLCQGQETRQHLFFGIPFSSIVWRKLLHNLKEYHVPQTWEAEAEWFMNKGMDKSFGERLRRMCAAAAIYYIWLERNRRIFYDTRQEAEVVAVKFVYAVRCSVNNWRGIARNKANWKIYIDWGFDFAIFDKR
;
A
#
# COMPACT_ATOMS: atom_id res chain seq x y z
N MET A 1 -15.37 22.06 -17.70
CA MET A 1 -16.43 21.24 -17.08
C MET A 1 -15.82 19.85 -16.89
N LEU A 2 -15.22 19.56 -15.73
CA LEU A 2 -14.62 18.25 -15.45
C LEU A 2 -15.35 17.70 -14.23
N ALA A 3 -16.58 17.26 -14.44
CA ALA A 3 -17.39 16.61 -13.43
C ALA A 3 -18.21 15.51 -14.11
N ASP A 4 -17.50 14.59 -14.76
CA ASP A 4 -18.00 13.23 -14.72
C ASP A 4 -17.52 12.70 -13.37
N ASP A 5 -18.43 12.60 -12.40
CA ASP A 5 -18.21 11.89 -11.13
C ASP A 5 -18.03 10.37 -11.37
N ASN A 6 -17.57 9.96 -12.57
CA ASN A 6 -17.38 8.57 -12.94
C ASN A 6 -15.94 8.15 -12.68
N CYS A 7 -15.78 7.13 -11.86
CA CYS A 7 -14.50 6.53 -11.54
C CYS A 7 -13.92 5.86 -12.78
N LEU A 8 -12.76 6.32 -13.22
CA LEU A 8 -12.10 5.76 -14.41
C LEU A 8 -11.47 4.38 -14.17
N LEU A 9 -11.57 3.86 -12.95
CA LEU A 9 -11.14 2.50 -12.61
C LEU A 9 -12.26 1.46 -12.82
N CYS A 10 -13.54 1.83 -12.75
CA CYS A 10 -14.66 0.89 -12.93
C CYS A 10 -15.98 1.48 -13.48
N GLN A 11 -15.99 2.74 -13.90
CA GLN A 11 -17.15 3.48 -14.44
C GLN A 11 -18.34 3.71 -13.47
N GLY A 12 -18.16 3.57 -12.16
CA GLY A 12 -19.17 3.90 -11.14
C GLY A 12 -18.98 5.30 -10.55
N GLN A 13 -19.82 5.74 -9.60
CA GLN A 13 -19.66 7.05 -8.96
C GLN A 13 -18.37 7.11 -8.12
N GLU A 14 -17.49 8.06 -8.42
CA GLU A 14 -16.21 8.26 -7.73
C GLU A 14 -16.42 8.96 -6.38
N THR A 15 -16.15 8.21 -5.32
CA THR A 15 -16.00 8.73 -3.96
C THR A 15 -14.67 8.21 -3.39
N ARG A 16 -14.17 8.81 -2.30
CA ARG A 16 -12.95 8.29 -1.64
C ARG A 16 -13.10 6.83 -1.22
N GLN A 17 -14.25 6.48 -0.64
CA GLN A 17 -14.59 5.11 -0.28
C GLN A 17 -14.54 4.20 -1.50
N HIS A 18 -15.21 4.60 -2.58
CA HIS A 18 -15.27 3.83 -3.81
C HIS A 18 -13.88 3.62 -4.41
N LEU A 19 -13.12 4.69 -4.62
CA LEU A 19 -11.81 4.67 -5.26
C LEU A 19 -10.83 3.76 -4.52
N PHE A 20 -10.75 3.89 -3.19
CA PHE A 20 -9.76 3.19 -2.40
C PHE A 20 -10.22 1.84 -1.87
N PHE A 21 -11.50 1.61 -1.60
CA PHE A 21 -11.97 0.40 -0.90
C PHE A 21 -13.25 -0.21 -1.47
N GLY A 22 -13.92 0.42 -2.43
CA GLY A 22 -15.22 0.00 -2.94
C GLY A 22 -15.22 -0.65 -4.31
N ILE A 23 -14.06 -0.86 -4.95
CA ILE A 23 -13.98 -1.37 -6.33
C ILE A 23 -13.04 -2.58 -6.47
N PRO A 24 -13.27 -3.44 -7.49
CA PRO A 24 -12.40 -4.59 -7.75
C PRO A 24 -10.93 -4.22 -7.93
N PHE A 25 -10.66 -3.10 -8.61
CA PHE A 25 -9.29 -2.64 -8.88
C PHE A 25 -8.49 -2.44 -7.60
N SER A 26 -9.00 -1.62 -6.66
CA SER A 26 -8.33 -1.34 -5.40
C SER A 26 -8.31 -2.57 -4.49
N SER A 27 -9.36 -3.41 -4.50
CA SER A 27 -9.40 -4.68 -3.76
C SER A 27 -8.21 -5.59 -4.11
N ILE A 28 -7.85 -5.70 -5.40
CA ILE A 28 -6.71 -6.51 -5.85
C ILE A 28 -5.40 -5.96 -5.28
N VAL A 29 -5.21 -4.64 -5.33
CA VAL A 29 -4.01 -3.97 -4.78
C VAL A 29 -3.90 -4.22 -3.28
N TRP A 30 -4.98 -4.02 -2.52
CA TRP A 30 -5.00 -4.25 -1.07
C TRP A 30 -4.80 -5.72 -0.70
N ARG A 31 -5.40 -6.65 -1.43
CA ARG A 31 -5.22 -8.09 -1.19
C ARG A 31 -3.76 -8.49 -1.36
N LYS A 32 -3.07 -7.94 -2.37
CA LYS A 32 -1.64 -8.18 -2.56
C LYS A 32 -0.82 -7.64 -1.38
N LEU A 33 -1.17 -6.46 -0.89
CA LEU A 33 -0.53 -5.84 0.28
C LEU A 33 -0.72 -6.69 1.54
N LEU A 34 -1.96 -7.06 1.86
CA LEU A 34 -2.30 -7.83 3.06
C LEU A 34 -1.65 -9.21 3.04
N HIS A 35 -1.62 -9.86 1.87
CA HIS A 35 -0.90 -11.12 1.67
C HIS A 35 0.60 -10.97 1.98
N ASN A 36 1.24 -9.91 1.50
CA ASN A 36 2.66 -9.66 1.77
C ASN A 36 2.95 -9.29 3.23
N LEU A 37 2.03 -8.60 3.90
CA LEU A 37 2.11 -8.32 5.34
C LEU A 37 1.76 -9.54 6.20
N LYS A 38 1.20 -10.61 5.61
CA LYS A 38 0.66 -11.78 6.32
C LYS A 38 -0.43 -11.39 7.32
N GLU A 39 -1.22 -10.38 6.97
CA GLU A 39 -2.31 -9.89 7.79
C GLU A 39 -3.64 -10.33 7.19
N TYR A 40 -4.46 -10.95 8.03
CA TYR A 40 -5.86 -11.20 7.68
C TYR A 40 -6.67 -9.98 8.09
N HIS A 41 -7.03 -9.17 7.12
CA HIS A 41 -7.85 -7.98 7.29
C HIS A 41 -8.84 -7.89 6.14
N VAL A 42 -10.05 -7.45 6.43
CA VAL A 42 -11.08 -7.24 5.40
C VAL A 42 -11.32 -5.75 5.32
N PRO A 43 -10.91 -5.08 4.22
CA PRO A 43 -11.08 -3.64 4.10
C PRO A 43 -12.55 -3.21 4.28
N GLN A 44 -12.79 -2.20 5.11
CA GLN A 44 -14.10 -1.67 5.45
C GLN A 44 -14.29 -0.26 4.87
N THR A 45 -14.71 0.70 5.70
CA THR A 45 -14.84 2.11 5.34
C THR A 45 -13.49 2.81 5.37
N TRP A 46 -13.37 3.90 4.62
CA TRP A 46 -12.19 4.74 4.55
C TRP A 46 -11.72 5.16 5.95
N GLU A 47 -12.65 5.55 6.82
CA GLU A 47 -12.36 5.94 8.20
C GLU A 47 -11.81 4.77 9.01
N ALA A 48 -12.43 3.59 8.90
CA ALA A 48 -11.97 2.39 9.61
C ALA A 48 -10.61 1.90 9.12
N GLU A 49 -10.34 2.00 7.81
CA GLU A 49 -9.05 1.63 7.23
C GLU A 49 -7.97 2.64 7.59
N ALA A 50 -8.27 3.94 7.53
CA ALA A 50 -7.36 4.98 7.97
C ALA A 50 -7.00 4.79 9.46
N GLU A 51 -7.99 4.50 10.29
CA GLU A 51 -7.78 4.12 11.69
C GLU A 51 -6.94 2.84 11.80
N TRP A 52 -7.25 1.78 11.07
CA TRP A 52 -6.50 0.53 11.18
C TRP A 52 -5.03 0.69 10.76
N PHE A 53 -4.76 1.43 9.69
CA PHE A 53 -3.41 1.73 9.22
C PHE A 53 -2.66 2.70 10.13
N MET A 54 -3.34 3.56 10.90
CA MET A 54 -2.70 4.60 11.72
C MET A 54 -2.75 4.38 13.24
N ASN A 55 -3.69 3.57 13.75
CA ASN A 55 -3.99 3.38 15.17
C ASN A 55 -3.57 2.02 15.72
N LYS A 56 -3.00 1.11 14.91
CA LYS A 56 -2.43 -0.15 15.41
C LYS A 56 -1.09 0.08 16.15
N GLY A 57 -1.18 0.69 17.32
CA GLY A 57 -0.11 0.75 18.31
C GLY A 57 0.81 1.94 18.16
N MET A 58 0.92 2.72 19.24
CA MET A 58 1.93 3.78 19.41
C MET A 58 3.37 3.25 19.45
N ASP A 59 3.60 1.98 19.10
CA ASP A 59 4.92 1.41 19.04
C ASP A 59 5.63 1.86 17.75
N LYS A 60 6.94 2.11 17.89
CA LYS A 60 7.79 2.51 16.77
C LYS A 60 8.40 1.27 16.09
N SER A 61 7.69 0.14 16.13
CA SER A 61 8.21 -1.12 15.63
C SER A 61 8.45 -1.09 14.13
N PHE A 62 9.32 -1.97 13.65
CA PHE A 62 9.60 -2.08 12.22
C PHE A 62 8.36 -2.50 11.43
N GLY A 63 7.60 -3.46 11.94
CA GLY A 63 6.37 -3.93 11.31
C GLY A 63 5.32 -2.83 11.19
N GLU A 64 5.14 -2.03 12.23
CA GLU A 64 4.21 -0.90 12.22
C GLU A 64 4.61 0.18 11.21
N ARG A 65 5.91 0.55 11.20
CA ARG A 65 6.43 1.47 10.18
C ARG A 65 6.26 0.92 8.76
N LEU A 66 6.50 -0.37 8.55
CA LEU A 66 6.35 -1.03 7.26
C LEU A 66 4.89 -1.02 6.80
N ARG A 67 3.93 -1.32 7.69
CA ARG A 67 2.50 -1.29 7.38
C ARG A 67 2.06 0.11 6.93
N ARG A 68 2.43 1.16 7.67
CA ARG A 68 2.14 2.55 7.28
C ARG A 68 2.73 2.92 5.91
N MET A 69 3.97 2.49 5.65
CA MET A 69 4.59 2.68 4.34
C MET A 69 3.82 1.95 3.22
N CYS A 70 3.39 0.71 3.47
CA CYS A 70 2.58 -0.05 2.52
C CYS A 70 1.24 0.64 2.24
N ALA A 71 0.56 1.14 3.27
CA ALA A 71 -0.71 1.85 3.15
C ALA A 71 -0.59 3.11 2.30
N ALA A 72 0.40 3.95 2.62
CA ALA A 72 0.68 5.17 1.88
C ALA A 72 1.03 4.86 0.41
N ALA A 73 1.85 3.82 0.17
CA ALA A 73 2.19 3.39 -1.18
C ALA A 73 0.95 2.90 -1.96
N ALA A 74 0.10 2.07 -1.36
CA ALA A 74 -1.11 1.57 -2.04
C ALA A 74 -2.06 2.71 -2.43
N ILE A 75 -2.33 3.65 -1.51
CA ILE A 75 -3.14 4.85 -1.81
C ILE A 75 -2.51 5.65 -2.94
N TYR A 76 -1.20 5.89 -2.88
CA TYR A 76 -0.48 6.65 -3.91
C TYR A 76 -0.56 5.98 -5.28
N TYR A 77 -0.33 4.66 -5.37
CA TYR A 77 -0.32 3.96 -6.65
C TYR A 77 -1.73 3.81 -7.26
N ILE A 78 -2.77 3.68 -6.44
CA ILE A 78 -4.18 3.73 -6.90
C ILE A 78 -4.50 5.12 -7.46
N TRP A 79 -4.16 6.18 -6.72
CA TRP A 79 -4.36 7.55 -7.17
C TRP A 79 -3.56 7.87 -8.44
N LEU A 80 -2.32 7.38 -8.51
CA LEU A 80 -1.43 7.56 -9.66
C LEU A 80 -2.03 6.91 -10.91
N GLU A 81 -2.55 5.68 -10.80
CA GLU A 81 -3.21 5.02 -11.93
C GLU A 81 -4.49 5.77 -12.35
N ARG A 82 -5.33 6.20 -11.40
CA ARG A 82 -6.51 7.01 -11.71
C ARG A 82 -6.14 8.27 -12.49
N ASN A 83 -5.10 8.98 -12.08
CA ASN A 83 -4.61 10.15 -12.80
C ASN A 83 -3.97 9.80 -14.14
N ARG A 84 -3.31 8.64 -14.24
CA ARG A 84 -2.73 8.16 -15.49
C ARG A 84 -3.80 8.02 -16.58
N ARG A 85 -4.97 7.49 -16.21
CA ARG A 85 -6.12 7.35 -17.10
C ARG A 85 -6.71 8.70 -17.51
N ILE A 86 -6.67 9.70 -16.63
CA ILE A 86 -7.18 11.05 -16.92
C ILE A 86 -6.30 11.81 -17.87
N PHE A 87 -5.00 11.87 -17.57
CA PHE A 87 -4.10 12.79 -18.25
C PHE A 87 -3.40 12.17 -19.46
N TYR A 88 -3.31 10.84 -19.52
CA TYR A 88 -2.57 10.15 -20.58
C TYR A 88 -3.38 9.08 -21.29
N ASP A 89 -4.63 8.81 -20.89
CA ASP A 89 -5.50 7.74 -21.42
C ASP A 89 -4.78 6.38 -21.53
N THR A 90 -3.86 6.11 -20.59
CA THR A 90 -3.19 4.81 -20.49
C THR A 90 -3.68 4.06 -19.28
N ARG A 91 -3.87 2.74 -19.45
CA ARG A 91 -4.46 1.85 -18.44
C ARG A 91 -3.48 0.76 -18.09
N GLN A 92 -3.34 0.49 -16.80
CA GLN A 92 -2.64 -0.67 -16.28
C GLN A 92 -3.60 -1.55 -15.50
N GLU A 93 -3.38 -2.86 -15.59
CA GLU A 93 -4.09 -3.83 -14.77
C GLU A 93 -3.72 -3.69 -13.29
N ALA A 94 -4.68 -4.01 -12.42
CA ALA A 94 -4.52 -3.87 -10.97
C ALA A 94 -3.33 -4.69 -10.46
N GLU A 95 -3.08 -5.87 -11.02
CA GLU A 95 -1.95 -6.74 -10.70
C GLU A 95 -0.60 -6.09 -11.05
N VAL A 96 -0.54 -5.37 -12.16
CA VAL A 96 0.69 -4.65 -12.57
C VAL A 96 0.98 -3.51 -11.61
N VAL A 97 -0.05 -2.74 -11.24
CA VAL A 97 0.07 -1.70 -10.22
C VAL A 97 0.44 -2.31 -8.86
N ALA A 98 -0.12 -3.48 -8.54
CA ALA A 98 0.18 -4.24 -7.33
C ALA A 98 1.66 -4.60 -7.24
N VAL A 99 2.26 -5.12 -8.31
CA VAL A 99 3.68 -5.44 -8.36
C VAL A 99 4.55 -4.20 -8.19
N LYS A 100 4.20 -3.08 -8.85
CA LYS A 100 4.95 -1.83 -8.76
C LYS A 100 4.97 -1.25 -7.36
N PHE A 101 3.84 -1.24 -6.63
CA PHE A 101 3.84 -0.75 -5.26
C PHE A 101 4.72 -1.62 -4.37
N VAL A 102 4.64 -2.96 -4.48
CA VAL A 102 5.45 -3.87 -3.63
C VAL A 102 6.94 -3.60 -3.85
N TYR A 103 7.33 -3.46 -5.12
CA TYR A 103 8.70 -3.12 -5.49
C TYR A 103 9.12 -1.77 -4.88
N ALA A 104 8.29 -0.74 -5.00
CA ALA A 104 8.58 0.59 -4.45
C ALA A 104 8.71 0.58 -2.92
N VAL A 105 7.87 -0.18 -2.21
CA VAL A 105 8.00 -0.38 -0.76
C VAL A 105 9.34 -1.04 -0.45
N ARG A 106 9.73 -2.10 -1.17
CA ARG A 106 11.02 -2.78 -0.97
C ARG A 106 12.20 -1.84 -1.17
N CYS A 107 12.24 -1.11 -2.28
CA CYS A 107 13.30 -0.13 -2.54
C CYS A 107 13.35 0.95 -1.44
N SER A 108 12.19 1.43 -1.00
CA SER A 108 12.11 2.47 0.05
C SER A 108 12.63 1.95 1.39
N VAL A 109 12.25 0.73 1.78
CA VAL A 109 12.66 0.12 3.05
C VAL A 109 14.14 -0.27 3.03
N ASN A 110 14.70 -0.65 1.88
CA ASN A 110 16.13 -0.91 1.75
C ASN A 110 17.01 0.33 2.02
N ASN A 111 16.44 1.53 1.99
CA ASN A 111 17.12 2.76 2.40
C ASN A 111 17.00 3.05 3.91
N TRP A 112 16.24 2.25 4.66
CA TRP A 112 16.14 2.41 6.10
C TRP A 112 17.41 1.88 6.77
N ARG A 113 17.74 2.44 7.92
CA ARG A 113 18.90 2.07 8.74
C ARG A 113 18.50 2.08 10.21
N GLY A 114 19.22 1.34 11.02
CA GLY A 114 19.04 1.25 12.47
C GLY A 114 17.85 0.39 12.89
N ILE A 115 17.38 -0.53 12.03
CA ILE A 115 16.37 -1.51 12.45
C ILE A 115 17.00 -2.46 13.47
N ALA A 116 16.32 -2.71 14.59
CA ALA A 116 16.84 -3.61 15.62
C ALA A 116 16.87 -5.06 15.11
N ARG A 117 17.95 -5.79 15.43
CA ARG A 117 18.08 -7.21 15.11
C ARG A 117 17.41 -8.03 16.21
N ASN A 118 16.16 -8.43 15.99
CA ASN A 118 15.41 -9.31 16.87
C ASN A 118 14.59 -10.31 16.05
N LYS A 119 14.02 -11.34 16.71
CA LYS A 119 13.28 -12.42 16.04
C LYS A 119 12.12 -11.90 15.16
N ALA A 120 11.39 -10.90 15.63
CA ALA A 120 10.26 -10.31 14.89
C ALA A 120 10.73 -9.60 13.61
N ASN A 121 11.73 -8.72 13.73
CA ASN A 121 12.27 -7.96 12.60
C ASN A 121 13.01 -8.87 11.60
N TRP A 122 13.69 -9.90 12.09
CA TRP A 122 14.36 -10.89 11.25
C TRP A 122 13.39 -11.66 10.37
N LYS A 123 12.22 -12.02 10.91
CA LYS A 123 11.16 -12.66 10.14
C LYS A 123 10.66 -11.75 9.01
N ILE A 124 10.39 -10.48 9.31
CA ILE A 124 9.95 -9.49 8.31
C ILE A 124 11.03 -9.31 7.22
N TYR A 125 12.30 -9.22 7.62
CA TYR A 125 13.44 -9.11 6.71
C TYR A 125 13.49 -10.25 5.69
N ILE A 126 13.38 -11.51 6.15
CA ILE A 126 13.36 -12.69 5.27
C ILE A 126 12.13 -12.66 4.37
N ASP A 127 10.95 -12.46 4.97
CA ASP A 127 9.66 -12.55 4.27
C ASP A 127 9.55 -11.53 3.12
N TRP A 128 10.18 -10.36 3.27
CA TRP A 128 10.19 -9.29 2.26
C TRP A 128 11.43 -9.29 1.37
N GLY A 129 12.45 -10.07 1.71
CA GLY A 129 13.74 -10.07 1.00
C GLY A 129 14.35 -8.67 0.93
N PHE A 130 14.40 -7.97 2.07
CA PHE A 130 15.07 -6.67 2.17
C PHE A 130 16.59 -6.84 2.13
N ASP A 131 17.29 -5.74 1.87
CA ASP A 131 18.74 -5.69 1.97
C ASP A 131 19.19 -5.81 3.44
N PHE A 132 20.30 -6.49 3.70
CA PHE A 132 20.79 -6.66 5.07
C PHE A 132 21.21 -5.33 5.72
N ALA A 133 21.56 -4.33 4.93
CA ALA A 133 21.95 -3.00 5.38
C ALA A 133 20.86 -2.29 6.19
N ILE A 134 19.60 -2.76 6.17
CA ILE A 134 18.55 -2.19 7.04
C ILE A 134 18.90 -2.25 8.53
N PHE A 135 19.77 -3.19 8.92
CA PHE A 135 20.26 -3.37 10.29
C PHE A 135 21.51 -2.54 10.62
N ASP A 136 22.13 -1.88 9.65
CA ASP A 136 23.31 -1.05 9.88
C ASP A 136 22.95 0.17 10.72
N LYS A 137 23.90 0.64 11.53
CA LYS A 137 23.72 1.88 12.29
C LYS A 137 23.60 3.07 11.32
N ARG A 138 22.77 4.06 11.70
CA ARG A 138 22.70 5.34 10.98
C ARG A 138 23.97 6.14 11.19
#